data_AF-A0A2N4YRD8-F1
#
_entry.id   AF-A0A2N4YRD8-F1
#
_cell.length_a   1.000
_cell.length_b   1.000
_cell.length_c   1.000
_cell.angle_alpha   90.00
_cell.angle_beta   90.00
_cell.angle_gamma   90.00
#
_symmetry.space_group_name_H-M   'P 1'
#
loop_
_entity.id
_entity.type
_entity.pdbx_description
1 polymer ?
#
loop_
_entity_poly.entity_id
_entity_poly.type
_entity_poly.pdbx_seq_one_letter_code
_entity_poly.pdbx_strand_id
1 'polypeptide(L)'
;MQSEEQRLIDGLFSRLKEAEAHSASRDTSAEERIAQHVSAQPAAPYYMAQTILIQEAAIKQLNDRIQALESQVSQLQAAKPSSGGFLSGLFGGGGSSRGSDPIPGAEQYGRPQASAQPQYASPQQQPNYAPQAAARGGGFMAGALQTAAG
;
A
#
# COMPACT_ATOMS: atom_id res chain seq x y z
N MET A 1 -32.10 -10.61 -21.20
CA MET A 1 -31.12 -9.64 -20.68
C MET A 1 -31.66 -9.09 -19.38
N GLN A 2 -30.81 -8.95 -18.37
CA GLN A 2 -31.20 -8.37 -17.09
C GLN A 2 -31.23 -6.84 -17.21
N SER A 3 -32.09 -6.14 -16.46
CA SER A 3 -32.18 -4.67 -16.52
C SER A 3 -30.87 -3.97 -16.16
N GLU A 4 -30.06 -4.58 -15.30
CA GLU A 4 -28.72 -4.12 -14.91
C GLU A 4 -27.75 -4.14 -16.11
N GLU A 5 -27.69 -5.27 -16.80
CA GLU A 5 -26.85 -5.49 -17.98
C GLU A 5 -27.18 -4.51 -19.10
N GLN A 6 -28.47 -4.27 -19.34
CA GLN A 6 -28.92 -3.28 -20.32
C GLN A 6 -28.40 -1.87 -19.98
N ARG A 7 -28.53 -1.43 -18.71
CA ARG A 7 -28.02 -0.13 -18.27
C ARG A 7 -26.51 0.01 -18.42
N LEU A 8 -25.76 -1.07 -18.14
CA LEU A 8 -24.31 -1.08 -18.32
C LEU A 8 -23.92 -0.91 -19.78
N ILE A 9 -24.60 -1.61 -20.68
CA ILE A 9 -24.40 -1.49 -22.14
C ILE A 9 -24.75 -0.08 -22.61
N ASP A 10 -25.92 0.45 -22.24
CA ASP A 10 -26.36 1.80 -22.63
C ASP A 10 -25.38 2.88 -22.13
N GLY A 11 -24.88 2.71 -20.90
CA GLY A 11 -23.86 3.57 -20.31
C GLY A 11 -22.52 3.51 -21.07
N LEU A 12 -22.08 2.32 -21.47
CA LEU A 12 -20.87 2.14 -22.28
C LEU A 12 -20.98 2.89 -23.61
N PHE A 13 -22.08 2.72 -24.34
CA PHE A 13 -22.28 3.41 -25.63
C PHE A 13 -22.43 4.92 -25.48
N SER A 14 -23.01 5.40 -24.37
CA SER A 14 -23.04 6.83 -24.05
C SER A 14 -21.63 7.39 -23.89
N ARG A 15 -20.75 6.70 -23.14
CA ARG A 15 -19.34 7.09 -22.99
C ARG A 15 -18.56 7.01 -24.31
N LEU A 16 -18.82 6.00 -25.15
CA LEU A 16 -18.19 5.91 -26.47
C LEU A 16 -18.56 7.10 -27.36
N LYS A 17 -19.83 7.53 -27.34
CA LYS A 17 -20.29 8.71 -28.07
C LYS A 17 -19.65 10.00 -27.54
N GLU A 18 -19.51 10.13 -26.23
CA GLU A 18 -18.81 11.26 -25.62
C GLU A 18 -17.32 11.26 -26.02
N ALA A 19 -16.65 10.11 -25.97
CA ALA A 19 -15.26 9.99 -26.39
C ALA A 19 -15.09 10.36 -27.87
N GLU A 20 -15.97 9.89 -28.75
CA GLU A 20 -15.98 10.25 -30.17
C GLU A 20 -16.11 11.77 -30.38
N ALA A 21 -16.99 12.44 -29.64
CA ALA A 21 -17.19 13.88 -29.74
C ALA A 21 -15.98 14.72 -29.31
N HIS A 22 -15.12 14.18 -28.44
CA HIS A 22 -13.93 14.86 -27.90
C HIS A 22 -12.61 14.32 -28.48
N SER A 23 -12.68 13.42 -29.46
CA SER A 23 -11.50 12.83 -30.10
C SER A 23 -10.95 13.72 -31.21
N ALA A 24 -9.63 13.67 -31.42
CA ALA A 24 -9.03 14.14 -32.66
C ALA A 24 -9.50 13.29 -33.86
N SER A 25 -9.15 13.71 -35.08
CA SER A 25 -9.42 12.91 -36.28
C SER A 25 -8.88 11.48 -36.13
N ARG A 26 -9.69 10.49 -36.48
CA ARG A 26 -9.28 9.08 -36.47
C ARG A 26 -8.12 8.86 -37.44
N ASP A 27 -7.24 7.92 -37.09
CA ASP A 27 -6.24 7.40 -38.02
C ASP A 27 -6.96 6.55 -39.08
N THR A 28 -6.92 6.99 -40.34
CA THR A 28 -7.60 6.33 -41.46
C THR A 28 -7.10 4.90 -41.67
N SER A 29 -5.81 4.64 -41.46
CA SER A 29 -5.24 3.30 -41.62
C SER A 29 -5.70 2.33 -40.53
N ALA A 30 -5.87 2.84 -39.31
CA ALA A 30 -6.43 2.07 -38.20
C ALA A 30 -7.93 1.79 -38.43
N GLU A 31 -8.68 2.80 -38.89
CA GLU A 31 -10.12 2.69 -39.17
C GLU A 31 -10.41 1.65 -40.27
N GLU A 32 -9.64 1.66 -41.36
CA GLU A 32 -9.76 0.65 -42.43
C GLU A 32 -9.50 -0.77 -41.91
N ARG A 33 -8.44 -0.98 -41.12
CA ARG A 33 -8.14 -2.30 -40.54
C ARG A 33 -9.21 -2.76 -39.56
N ILE A 34 -9.71 -1.88 -38.70
CA ILE A 34 -10.79 -2.19 -37.77
C ILE A 34 -12.06 -2.56 -38.56
N ALA A 35 -12.41 -1.79 -39.59
CA ALA A 35 -13.57 -2.07 -40.43
C ALA A 35 -13.47 -3.44 -41.13
N GLN A 36 -12.28 -3.79 -41.65
CA GLN A 36 -12.04 -5.13 -42.22
C GLN A 36 -12.29 -6.24 -41.19
N HIS A 37 -11.75 -6.12 -39.98
CA HIS A 37 -11.97 -7.12 -38.92
C HIS A 37 -13.43 -7.21 -38.48
N VAL A 38 -14.12 -6.09 -38.33
CA VAL A 38 -15.55 -6.07 -37.96
C VAL A 38 -16.41 -6.70 -39.06
N SER A 39 -16.10 -6.45 -40.33
CA SER A 39 -16.80 -7.08 -41.45
C SER A 39 -16.56 -8.60 -41.52
N ALA A 40 -15.33 -9.05 -41.22
CA ALA A 40 -14.97 -10.46 -41.18
C ALA A 40 -15.55 -11.18 -39.95
N GLN A 41 -15.76 -10.46 -38.85
CA GLN A 41 -16.34 -10.98 -37.61
C GLN A 41 -17.48 -10.07 -37.11
N PRO A 42 -18.70 -10.22 -37.64
CA PRO A 42 -19.84 -9.38 -37.26
C PRO A 42 -20.21 -9.45 -35.77
N ALA A 43 -19.84 -10.53 -35.08
CA ALA A 43 -20.04 -10.68 -33.64
C ALA A 43 -18.99 -9.94 -32.78
N ALA A 44 -17.94 -9.35 -33.38
CA ALA A 44 -16.87 -8.70 -32.64
C ALA A 44 -17.36 -7.58 -31.70
N PRO A 45 -18.29 -6.69 -32.08
CA PRO A 45 -18.80 -5.65 -31.18
C PRO A 45 -19.41 -6.20 -29.89
N TYR A 46 -20.11 -7.33 -29.95
CA TYR A 46 -20.68 -7.98 -28.78
C TYR A 46 -19.60 -8.40 -27.77
N TYR A 47 -18.54 -9.06 -28.24
CA TYR A 47 -17.44 -9.50 -27.37
C TYR A 47 -16.54 -8.35 -26.91
N MET A 48 -16.39 -7.30 -27.73
CA MET A 48 -15.71 -6.07 -27.31
C MET A 48 -16.46 -5.41 -26.16
N ALA A 49 -17.78 -5.24 -26.25
CA ALA A 49 -18.59 -4.69 -25.18
C ALA A 49 -18.46 -5.51 -23.89
N GLN A 50 -18.56 -6.84 -23.98
CA GLN A 50 -18.38 -7.73 -22.83
C GLN A 50 -17.03 -7.54 -22.14
N THR A 51 -15.96 -7.41 -22.93
CA THR A 51 -14.59 -7.25 -22.41
C THR A 51 -14.39 -5.86 -21.81
N ILE A 52 -14.88 -4.81 -22.46
CA ILE A 52 -14.75 -3.42 -21.99
C ILE A 52 -15.48 -3.23 -20.65
N LEU A 53 -16.67 -3.82 -20.47
CA LEU A 53 -17.40 -3.76 -19.19
C LEU A 53 -16.62 -4.40 -18.04
N ILE A 54 -15.95 -5.54 -18.29
CA ILE A 54 -15.10 -6.20 -17.29
C ILE A 54 -13.89 -5.33 -16.95
N GLN A 55 -13.24 -4.74 -17.97
CA GLN A 55 -12.12 -3.84 -17.79
C GLN A 55 -12.52 -2.59 -16.99
N GLU A 56 -13.70 -2.03 -17.23
CA GLU A 56 -14.23 -0.89 -16.47
C GLU A 56 -14.39 -1.23 -14.98
N ALA A 57 -14.97 -2.38 -14.66
CA ALA A 57 -15.09 -2.83 -13.28
C ALA A 57 -13.71 -3.02 -12.62
N ALA A 58 -12.74 -3.58 -13.35
CA ALA A 58 -11.38 -3.75 -12.88
C ALA A 58 -10.67 -2.40 -12.63
N ILE A 59 -10.80 -1.44 -13.56
CA ILE A 59 -10.24 -0.09 -13.42
C ILE A 59 -10.86 0.62 -12.22
N LYS A 60 -12.17 0.50 -12.01
CA LYS A 60 -12.84 1.07 -10.83
C LYS A 60 -12.28 0.50 -9.53
N GLN A 61 -12.16 -0.83 -9.44
CA GLN A 61 -11.59 -1.49 -8.26
C GLN A 61 -10.13 -1.07 -8.01
N LEU A 62 -9.32 -0.90 -9.08
CA LEU A 62 -7.95 -0.42 -8.96
C LEU A 62 -7.89 1.01 -8.44
N ASN A 63 -8.75 1.90 -8.93
CA ASN A 63 -8.85 3.28 -8.45
C ASN A 63 -9.26 3.35 -6.98
N ASP A 64 -10.26 2.57 -6.56
CA ASP A 64 -10.67 2.49 -5.15
C ASP A 64 -9.51 2.06 -4.25
N ARG A 65 -8.71 1.09 -4.71
CA ARG A 65 -7.50 0.64 -4.00
C ARG A 65 -6.42 1.71 -3.93
N ILE A 66 -6.19 2.44 -5.03
CA ILE A 66 -5.23 3.56 -5.05
C ILE A 66 -5.64 4.61 -4.03
N GLN A 67 -6.90 5.04 -4.03
CA GLN A 67 -7.40 6.03 -3.06
C GLN A 67 -7.26 5.55 -1.61
N ALA A 68 -7.55 4.28 -1.34
CA ALA A 68 -7.36 3.69 -0.01
C ALA A 68 -5.89 3.72 0.43
N LEU A 69 -4.97 3.35 -0.47
CA LEU A 69 -3.52 3.38 -0.20
C LEU A 69 -3.01 4.81 0.01
N GLU A 70 -3.43 5.76 -0.83
CA GLU A 70 -3.10 7.18 -0.68
C GLU A 70 -3.55 7.71 0.69
N SER A 71 -4.78 7.37 1.12
CA SER A 71 -5.29 7.76 2.43
C SER A 71 -4.47 7.19 3.59
N GLN A 72 -4.03 5.94 3.47
CA GLN A 72 -3.19 5.28 4.48
C GLN A 72 -1.81 5.95 4.55
N VAL A 73 -1.21 6.27 3.39
CA VAL A 73 0.07 6.99 3.33
C VAL A 73 -0.06 8.37 3.99
N SER A 74 -1.11 9.13 3.68
CA SER A 74 -1.35 10.43 4.31
C SER A 74 -1.54 10.34 5.83
N GLN A 75 -2.28 9.33 6.31
CA GLN A 75 -2.46 9.11 7.74
C GLN A 75 -1.14 8.77 8.44
N LEU A 76 -0.31 7.90 7.85
CA LEU A 76 1.00 7.55 8.39
C LEU A 76 1.97 8.74 8.40
N GLN A 77 1.92 9.60 7.38
CA GLN A 77 2.71 10.84 7.35
C GLN A 77 2.26 11.83 8.42
N ALA A 78 0.95 12.00 8.62
CA ALA A 78 0.39 12.87 9.66
C ALA A 78 0.64 12.32 11.08
N ALA A 79 0.67 11.00 11.25
CA ALA A 79 0.98 10.33 12.50
C ALA A 79 2.49 10.28 12.84
N LYS A 80 3.36 10.71 11.91
CA LYS A 80 4.79 10.86 12.21
C LYS A 80 4.94 12.03 13.19
N PRO A 81 5.36 11.80 14.45
CA PRO A 81 5.54 12.89 15.38
C PRO A 81 6.59 13.83 14.79
N SER A 82 6.23 15.10 14.57
CA SER A 82 7.23 16.15 14.49
C SER A 82 8.09 15.98 15.72
N SER A 83 9.36 15.65 15.51
CA SER A 83 10.31 15.28 16.55
C SER A 83 10.62 16.48 17.44
N GLY A 84 9.67 16.83 18.31
CA GLY A 84 9.92 17.30 19.68
C GLY A 84 10.16 16.12 20.63
N GLY A 85 10.55 14.97 20.08
CA GLY A 85 10.83 13.73 20.79
C GLY A 85 12.31 13.60 21.11
N PHE A 86 12.58 13.26 22.36
CA PHE A 86 13.88 12.94 22.97
C PHE A 86 14.94 14.06 23.08
N LEU A 87 15.15 14.93 22.08
CA LEU A 87 16.22 15.95 22.14
C LEU A 87 15.77 17.36 22.54
N SER A 88 14.46 17.64 22.54
CA SER A 88 13.92 18.95 22.98
C SER A 88 14.17 19.25 24.46
N GLY A 89 14.47 18.24 25.28
CA GLY A 89 14.87 18.42 26.70
C GLY A 89 16.37 18.52 26.94
N LEU A 90 17.23 18.30 25.93
CA LEU A 90 18.69 18.22 26.11
C LEU A 90 19.47 19.40 25.54
N PHE A 91 18.90 20.16 24.59
CA PHE A 91 19.58 21.30 23.96
C PHE A 91 18.94 22.67 24.25
N GLY A 92 17.93 22.71 25.12
CA GLY A 92 17.31 23.94 25.63
C GLY A 92 18.18 24.60 26.70
N GLY A 93 19.24 25.27 26.24
CA GLY A 93 19.93 26.41 26.85
C GLY A 93 19.96 26.52 28.37
N GLY A 94 21.14 26.28 28.96
CA GLY A 94 21.42 26.60 30.35
C GLY A 94 21.30 28.09 30.69
N GLY A 95 21.00 28.35 31.96
CA GLY A 95 21.35 29.59 32.65
C GLY A 95 20.22 30.27 33.42
N SER A 96 20.05 29.87 34.70
CA SER A 96 20.06 30.76 35.88
C SER A 96 19.16 30.25 37.02
N SER A 97 19.82 29.71 38.05
CA SER A 97 19.70 30.10 39.46
C SER A 97 18.31 30.29 40.10
N ARG A 98 18.11 29.52 41.19
CA ARG A 98 17.30 29.77 42.41
C ARG A 98 15.89 29.21 42.45
N GLY A 99 15.71 28.24 43.35
CA GLY A 99 14.41 27.71 43.77
C GLY A 99 14.59 26.36 44.44
N SER A 100 15.03 26.38 45.71
CA SER A 100 15.03 25.21 46.57
C SER A 100 13.59 24.81 46.91
N ASP A 101 13.11 23.69 46.37
CA ASP A 101 11.98 22.93 46.93
C ASP A 101 12.51 21.64 47.58
N PRO A 102 12.16 21.34 48.84
CA PRO A 102 12.63 20.15 49.52
C PRO A 102 11.96 18.88 48.94
N ILE A 103 12.78 17.87 48.62
CA ILE A 103 12.32 16.53 48.26
C ILE A 103 11.99 15.77 49.56
N PRO A 104 10.74 15.30 49.77
CA PRO A 104 10.39 14.49 50.93
C PRO A 104 11.11 13.13 50.88
N GLY A 105 11.87 12.78 51.92
CA GLY A 105 12.36 11.41 52.16
C GLY A 105 13.87 11.18 52.07
N ALA A 106 14.70 12.21 51.85
CA ALA A 106 16.16 12.07 51.76
C ALA A 106 16.89 12.09 53.12
N GLU A 107 16.27 11.58 54.18
CA GLU A 107 16.84 11.53 55.53
C GLU A 107 16.67 10.14 56.16
N GLN A 108 17.18 9.07 55.54
CA GLN A 108 17.36 7.86 56.33
C GLN A 108 18.53 6.95 55.91
N TYR A 109 19.67 7.24 56.54
CA TYR A 109 20.74 6.31 56.97
C TYR A 109 21.51 5.50 55.93
N GLY A 110 22.80 5.83 55.85
CA GLY A 110 23.83 4.84 55.57
C GLY A 110 23.99 3.85 56.72
N ARG A 111 24.02 2.56 56.40
CA ARG A 111 24.98 1.55 56.89
C ARG A 111 24.78 0.22 56.14
N PRO A 112 25.84 -0.60 55.98
CA PRO A 112 25.82 -1.82 55.16
C PRO A 112 25.40 -3.04 55.98
N GLN A 113 24.61 -3.94 55.38
CA GLN A 113 24.35 -5.26 55.97
C GLN A 113 24.17 -6.34 54.90
N ALA A 114 24.85 -7.46 55.14
CA ALA A 114 25.00 -8.61 54.28
C ALA A 114 23.77 -9.55 54.29
N SER A 115 23.74 -10.41 53.26
CA SER A 115 23.07 -11.71 53.13
C SER A 115 21.54 -11.79 53.16
N ALA A 116 20.95 -12.22 52.03
CA ALA A 116 20.14 -13.44 51.91
C ALA A 116 19.54 -13.59 50.48
N GLN A 117 19.76 -14.74 49.84
CA GLN A 117 18.93 -15.24 48.72
C GLN A 117 17.54 -15.69 49.24
N PRO A 118 16.48 -15.60 48.42
CA PRO A 118 15.89 -16.78 47.74
C PRO A 118 15.37 -16.47 46.32
N GLN A 119 15.68 -17.22 45.26
CA GLN A 119 15.10 -18.50 44.76
C GLN A 119 13.67 -18.42 44.16
N TYR A 120 13.62 -18.77 42.86
CA TYR A 120 12.52 -19.31 42.02
C TYR A 120 11.22 -18.50 41.78
N ALA A 121 10.94 -18.20 40.50
CA ALA A 121 9.98 -18.99 39.69
C ALA A 121 9.85 -18.41 38.27
N SER A 122 10.05 -19.27 37.27
CA SER A 122 9.80 -19.04 35.84
C SER A 122 8.52 -19.78 35.41
N PRO A 123 7.66 -19.20 34.56
CA PRO A 123 6.70 -19.95 33.77
C PRO A 123 7.10 -19.90 32.28
N GLN A 124 7.70 -20.99 31.75
CA GLN A 124 7.06 -22.13 31.09
C GLN A 124 6.79 -21.90 29.60
N GLN A 125 7.61 -22.58 28.80
CA GLN A 125 7.55 -22.73 27.35
C GLN A 125 6.32 -23.54 26.93
N GLN A 126 5.76 -23.22 25.76
CA GLN A 126 5.01 -24.18 24.94
C GLN A 126 5.71 -24.43 23.60
N PRO A 127 5.70 -25.68 23.11
CA PRO A 127 6.45 -26.10 21.92
C PRO A 127 5.56 -26.15 20.68
N ASN A 128 6.08 -25.79 19.49
CA ASN A 128 5.58 -26.43 18.27
C ASN A 128 6.54 -26.37 17.07
N TYR A 129 6.99 -27.56 16.68
CA TYR A 129 7.24 -28.10 15.34
C TYR A 129 7.78 -27.21 14.21
N ALA A 130 9.01 -27.54 13.77
CA ALA A 130 9.42 -27.48 12.37
C ALA A 130 8.71 -28.59 11.57
N PRO A 131 8.51 -28.42 10.24
CA PRO A 131 9.48 -29.05 9.35
C PRO A 131 9.87 -28.20 8.13
N GLN A 132 11.01 -28.61 7.61
CA GLN A 132 11.73 -28.14 6.45
C GLN A 132 11.04 -28.52 5.13
N ALA A 133 10.91 -27.58 4.19
CA ALA A 133 10.68 -27.89 2.78
C ALA A 133 11.26 -26.78 1.89
N ALA A 134 12.20 -27.18 1.03
CA ALA A 134 12.74 -26.38 -0.03
C ALA A 134 11.67 -26.09 -1.09
N ALA A 135 11.56 -24.83 -1.52
CA ALA A 135 10.82 -24.45 -2.71
C ALA A 135 11.63 -23.45 -3.52
N ARG A 136 12.17 -23.97 -4.63
CA ARG A 136 12.52 -23.28 -5.88
C ARG A 136 11.67 -22.02 -6.10
N GLY A 137 12.32 -20.89 -6.36
CA GLY A 137 11.62 -19.66 -6.77
C GLY A 137 12.54 -18.47 -7.03
N GLY A 138 13.74 -18.69 -7.60
CA GLY A 138 14.65 -17.61 -8.01
C GLY A 138 14.17 -16.95 -9.30
N GLY A 139 13.34 -15.92 -9.16
CA GLY A 139 12.82 -15.11 -10.26
C GLY A 139 13.87 -14.25 -10.94
N PHE A 140 13.70 -14.08 -12.26
CA PHE A 140 13.98 -12.98 -13.22
C PHE A 140 15.14 -11.96 -13.02
N MET A 141 15.86 -11.93 -11.91
CA MET A 141 17.00 -11.04 -11.66
C MET A 141 18.36 -11.67 -11.98
N ALA A 142 18.42 -12.96 -12.33
CA ALA A 142 19.65 -13.63 -12.75
C ALA A 142 20.04 -13.37 -14.23
N GLY A 143 19.14 -12.76 -15.03
CA GLY A 143 19.35 -12.53 -16.47
C GLY A 143 19.74 -11.10 -16.87
N ALA A 144 19.66 -10.12 -15.96
CA ALA A 144 19.83 -8.71 -16.30
C ALA A 144 21.28 -8.21 -16.33
N LEU A 145 22.28 -9.04 -16.02
CA LEU A 145 23.70 -8.63 -15.99
C LEU A 145 24.53 -9.08 -17.20
N GLN A 146 23.92 -9.71 -18.23
CA GLN A 146 24.66 -10.26 -19.37
C GLN A 146 24.39 -9.56 -20.72
N THR A 147 23.84 -8.34 -20.73
CA THR A 147 23.64 -7.57 -21.98
C THR A 147 24.14 -6.13 -21.85
N ALA A 148 25.35 -5.97 -21.31
CA ALA A 148 26.09 -4.71 -21.34
C ALA A 148 27.59 -4.99 -21.54
N ALA A 149 27.91 -5.74 -22.60
CA ALA A 149 29.25 -5.84 -23.19
C ALA A 149 29.08 -6.51 -24.57
N GLY A 150 28.87 -5.68 -25.59
CA GLY A 150 28.65 -6.06 -26.98
C GLY A 150 28.07 -4.89 -27.75
#